data_AF-A0ABD0NL11-F1
#
_entry.id   AF-A0ABD0NL11-F1
#
_cell.length_a   1.000
_cell.length_b   1.000
_cell.length_c   1.000
_cell.angle_alpha   90.00
_cell.angle_beta   90.00
_cell.angle_gamma   90.00
#
_symmetry.space_group_name_H-M   'P 1'
#
loop_
_entity.id
_entity.type
_entity.pdbx_description
1 polymer ?
#
loop_
_entity_poly.entity_id
_entity_poly.type
_entity_poly.pdbx_seq_one_letter_code
_entity_poly.pdbx_strand_id
1 'polypeptide(L)' 'PLPGRYRVDMCCCTVGAAWGVDCEACPKPNTPEFKTICPRGPGIANRGDILTGRPFYK' A
#
# COMPACT_ATOMS: atom_id res chain seq x y z
N PRO A 1 12.09 2.50 -5.77
CA PRO A 1 11.43 1.33 -5.13
C PRO A 1 11.67 1.35 -3.62
N LEU A 2 10.65 1.17 -2.79
CA LEU A 2 10.84 1.11 -1.34
C LEU A 2 11.62 -0.18 -0.98
N PRO A 3 12.71 -0.11 -0.21
CA PRO A 3 13.48 -1.27 0.18
C PRO A 3 12.73 -2.08 1.23
N GLY A 4 12.24 -3.27 0.86
CA GLY A 4 11.56 -4.18 1.78
C GLY A 4 10.37 -4.89 1.16
N ARG A 5 9.90 -5.95 1.84
CA ARG A 5 8.70 -6.69 1.43
C ARG A 5 7.47 -6.04 2.05
N TYR A 6 6.92 -5.06 1.35
CA TYR A 6 5.67 -4.42 1.76
C TYR A 6 4.47 -5.24 1.27
N ARG A 7 3.37 -5.20 2.04
CA ARG A 7 2.11 -5.78 1.59
C ARG A 7 1.46 -4.87 0.53
N VAL A 8 0.63 -5.46 -0.32
CA VAL A 8 -0.11 -4.70 -1.34
C VAL A 8 -0.99 -3.60 -0.72
N ASP A 9 -1.63 -3.87 0.42
CA ASP A 9 -2.50 -2.88 1.10
C ASP A 9 -1.71 -1.68 1.62
N MET A 10 -0.49 -1.89 2.09
CA MET A 10 0.40 -0.82 2.52
C MET A 10 0.75 0.17 1.41
N CYS A 11 1.07 -0.37 0.25
CA CYS A 11 1.46 0.44 -0.90
C CYS A 11 0.25 1.05 -1.59
N CYS A 12 -0.73 0.21 -1.95
CA CYS A 12 -1.84 0.60 -2.81
C CYS A 12 -2.96 1.35 -2.10
N CYS A 13 -3.11 1.19 -0.78
CA CYS A 13 -4.07 2.02 -0.03
C CYS A 13 -3.56 3.43 0.21
N THR A 14 -2.26 3.72 0.00
CA THR A 14 -1.68 5.05 0.21
C THR A 14 -1.48 5.77 -1.12
N VAL A 15 -0.30 6.36 -1.36
CA VAL A 15 0.04 7.06 -2.61
C VAL A 15 0.76 6.15 -3.63
N GLY A 16 0.86 4.86 -3.34
CA GLY A 16 1.54 3.90 -4.21
C GLY A 16 0.80 3.66 -5.52
N ALA A 17 1.53 3.73 -6.63
CA ALA A 17 1.01 3.44 -7.97
C ALA A 17 1.19 1.97 -8.38
N ALA A 18 2.21 1.30 -7.83
CA ALA A 18 2.54 -0.09 -8.13
C ALA A 18 3.22 -0.74 -6.91
N TRP A 19 3.12 -2.06 -6.79
CA TRP A 19 3.67 -2.85 -5.70
C TRP A 19 4.54 -4.00 -6.22
N GLY A 20 5.38 -4.57 -5.35
CA GLY A 20 6.23 -5.72 -5.67
C GLY A 20 7.49 -5.38 -6.48
N VAL A 21 8.25 -6.42 -6.84
CA VAL A 21 9.51 -6.30 -7.60
C VAL A 21 9.25 -6.10 -9.10
N ASP A 22 8.14 -6.64 -9.59
CA ASP A 22 7.71 -6.57 -10.99
C ASP A 22 6.86 -5.32 -11.30
N CYS A 23 6.74 -4.39 -10.34
CA CYS A 23 5.95 -3.16 -10.47
C CYS A 23 4.51 -3.42 -10.91
N GLU A 24 3.83 -4.37 -10.28
CA GLU A 24 2.44 -4.66 -10.54
C GLU A 24 1.58 -3.44 -10.18
N ALA A 25 0.79 -2.95 -11.14
CA ALA A 25 -0.02 -1.75 -10.95
C ALA A 25 -1.03 -1.95 -9.82
N CYS A 26 -1.17 -0.92 -8.97
CA CYS A 26 -2.21 -0.92 -7.94
C CYS A 26 -3.61 -0.85 -8.57
N PRO A 27 -4.62 -1.47 -7.93
CA PRO A 27 -6.00 -1.36 -8.39
C PRO A 27 -6.46 0.10 -8.37
N LYS A 28 -7.30 0.48 -9.35
CA LYS A 28 -7.78 1.86 -9.45
C LYS A 28 -8.66 2.20 -8.25
N PRO A 29 -8.56 3.43 -7.68
CA PRO A 29 -9.49 3.89 -6.65
C PRO A 29 -10.95 3.73 -7.10
N ASN A 30 -11.84 3.42 -6.15
CA ASN A 30 -13.28 3.16 -6.36
C ASN A 30 -13.65 1.85 -7.07
N THR A 31 -12.68 1.03 -7.45
CA THR A 31 -12.94 -0.33 -7.96
C THR A 31 -13.25 -1.30 -6.82
N PRO A 32 -14.00 -2.40 -7.07
CA PRO A 32 -14.22 -3.43 -6.06
C PRO A 32 -12.90 -4.04 -5.60
N GLU A 33 -11.92 -4.22 -6.49
CA GLU A 33 -10.58 -4.73 -6.15
C GLU A 33 -9.87 -3.83 -5.15
N PHE A 34 -9.94 -2.50 -5.35
CA PHE A 34 -9.42 -1.53 -4.40
C PHE A 34 -10.14 -1.63 -3.05
N LYS A 35 -11.46 -1.81 -3.02
CA LYS A 35 -12.22 -1.96 -1.76
C LYS A 35 -11.89 -3.26 -1.03
N THR A 36 -11.58 -4.34 -1.76
CA THR A 36 -11.11 -5.59 -1.17
C THR A 36 -9.75 -5.42 -0.48
N ILE A 37 -8.85 -4.64 -1.10
CA ILE A 37 -7.50 -4.40 -0.57
C ILE A 37 -7.47 -3.24 0.42
N CYS A 38 -8.42 -2.31 0.37
CA CYS A 38 -8.49 -1.10 1.20
C CYS A 38 -9.90 -0.89 1.77
N PRO A 39 -10.45 -1.83 2.57
CA PRO A 39 -11.78 -1.71 3.18
C PRO A 39 -11.94 -0.49 4.07
N ARG A 40 -10.84 0.07 4.62
CA ARG A 40 -10.86 1.29 5.44
C ARG A 40 -10.77 2.58 4.63
N GLY A 41 -10.64 2.49 3.30
CA GLY A 41 -10.47 3.63 2.41
C GLY A 41 -8.99 4.01 2.18
N PRO A 42 -8.74 5.01 1.32
CA PRO A 42 -7.39 5.49 1.02
C PRO A 42 -6.74 6.14 2.25
N GLY A 43 -5.42 6.04 2.35
CA GLY A 43 -4.60 6.54 3.44
C GLY A 43 -4.47 5.60 4.65
N ILE A 44 -5.13 4.44 4.65
CA ILE A 44 -5.14 3.51 5.78
C ILE A 44 -4.79 2.10 5.30
N ALA A 45 -3.64 1.58 5.72
CA ALA A 45 -3.30 0.17 5.52
C ALA A 45 -4.16 -0.72 6.44
N ASN A 46 -4.50 -1.92 5.99
CA ASN A 46 -5.43 -2.78 6.76
C ASN A 46 -4.82 -3.38 8.01
N ARG A 47 -3.51 -3.54 8.03
CA ARG A 47 -2.80 -4.15 9.14
C ARG A 47 -1.78 -3.16 9.66
N GLY A 48 -1.86 -2.90 10.97
CA GLY A 48 -0.98 -2.02 11.72
C GLY A 48 0.46 -2.16 11.24
N ASP A 49 0.85 -1.17 10.46
CA ASP A 49 2.14 -1.05 9.88
C ASP A 49 3.06 -0.26 10.79
N ILE A 50 4.36 -0.42 10.55
CA ILE A 50 5.48 0.08 11.35
C ILE A 50 5.55 1.64 11.34
N LEU A 51 4.47 2.33 11.00
CA LEU A 51 4.31 3.78 11.18
C LEU A 51 4.41 4.21 12.66
N THR A 52 4.50 3.27 13.60
CA THR A 52 4.93 3.52 15.00
C THR A 52 6.45 3.77 15.16
N GLY A 53 7.18 4.08 14.10
CA GLY A 53 8.25 5.08 14.23
C GLY A 53 9.66 4.63 13.86
N ARG A 54 9.93 4.42 12.57
CA ARG A 54 11.22 4.83 11.97
C ARG A 54 10.98 5.41 10.58
N PRO A 55 11.46 6.64 10.29
CA PRO A 55 11.50 7.14 8.92
C PRO A 55 12.46 6.25 8.13
N PHE A 56 11.94 5.46 7.19
CA PHE A 56 12.76 4.65 6.29
C PHE A 56 13.27 5.44 5.09
N TYR A 57 13.06 6.76 5.05
CA TYR A 57 13.79 7.61 4.12
C TYR A 57 15.16 7.94 4.73
N LYS A 58 16.17 7.21 4.28
CA LYS A 58 17.53 7.73 4.17
C LYS A 58 18.11 7.23 2.86
#